data_AF-A0A9E0VEK9-F1
#
_entry.id   AF-A0A9E0VEK9-F1
#
_cell.length_a   1.000
_cell.length_b   1.000
_cell.length_c   1.000
_cell.angle_alpha   90.00
_cell.angle_beta   90.00
_cell.angle_gamma   90.00
#
_symmetry.space_group_name_H-M   'P 1'
#
loop_
_entity.id
_entity.type
_entity.pdbx_description
1 polymer ?
#
loop_
_entity_poly.entity_id
_entity_poly.type
_entity_poly.pdbx_seq_one_letter_code
_entity_poly.pdbx_strand_id
1 'polypeptide(L)'
;MTVQETDLAWLAGIIDGEGCFSIFINNRIDASNPSISASLTITNSNCLLLNRCMEILDSLEIKYYYHDPKNGRQQGRRVMRVKVKNYSSLKCLIELLLPYLVGKIDQAKITLEFANLAKQRGKLKYEERAKLMNNIKKLNQHGHLIA
;
A
#
# COMPACT_ATOMS: atom_id res chain seq x y z
N MET A 1 -8.81 4.35 -20.39
CA MET A 1 -9.61 5.47 -19.87
C MET A 1 -8.64 6.60 -19.53
N THR A 2 -8.94 7.86 -19.82
CA THR A 2 -8.11 8.97 -19.32
C THR A 2 -8.46 9.22 -17.85
N VAL A 3 -7.46 9.15 -16.97
CA VAL A 3 -7.65 9.36 -15.52
C VAL A 3 -7.76 10.85 -15.25
N GLN A 4 -8.83 11.26 -14.58
CA GLN A 4 -9.07 12.66 -14.20
C GLN A 4 -8.66 12.92 -12.74
N GLU A 5 -8.53 14.18 -12.35
CA GLU A 5 -8.25 14.56 -10.96
C GLU A 5 -9.30 14.01 -9.98
N THR A 6 -10.57 13.96 -10.39
CA THR A 6 -11.65 13.39 -9.60
C THR A 6 -11.49 11.89 -9.35
N ASP A 7 -10.87 11.15 -10.29
CA ASP A 7 -10.56 9.73 -10.11
C ASP A 7 -9.44 9.53 -9.09
N LEU A 8 -8.42 10.40 -9.12
CA LEU A 8 -7.33 10.39 -8.15
C LEU A 8 -7.85 10.75 -6.74
N ALA A 9 -8.67 11.79 -6.65
CA ALA A 9 -9.30 12.20 -5.39
C ALA A 9 -10.21 11.10 -4.83
N TRP A 10 -11.01 10.46 -5.70
CA TRP A 10 -11.85 9.33 -5.32
C TRP A 10 -11.02 8.15 -4.82
N LEU A 11 -9.96 7.76 -5.54
CA LEU A 11 -9.08 6.66 -5.15
C LEU A 11 -8.36 6.96 -3.82
N ALA A 12 -7.91 8.20 -3.61
CA ALA A 12 -7.32 8.63 -2.34
C ALA A 12 -8.31 8.49 -1.18
N GLY A 13 -9.56 8.92 -1.36
CA GLY A 13 -10.63 8.73 -0.37
C GLY A 13 -10.90 7.25 -0.05
N ILE A 14 -10.91 6.39 -1.07
CA ILE A 14 -11.01 4.94 -0.87
C ILE A 14 -9.81 4.38 -0.09
N ILE A 15 -8.60 4.85 -0.37
CA ILE A 15 -7.41 4.41 0.37
C ILE A 15 -7.45 4.89 1.83
N ASP A 16 -7.95 6.09 2.09
CA ASP A 16 -8.16 6.61 3.44
C ASP A 16 -9.20 5.84 4.25
N GLY A 17 -10.23 5.28 3.60
CA GLY A 17 -11.21 4.41 4.24
C GLY A 17 -10.75 2.94 4.35
N GLU A 18 -10.48 2.32 3.20
CA GLU A 18 -10.34 0.86 3.01
C GLU A 18 -8.88 0.41 2.78
N GLY A 19 -7.99 1.38 2.53
CA GLY A 19 -6.58 1.14 2.26
C GLY A 19 -5.74 0.95 3.52
N CYS A 20 -4.61 0.26 3.38
CA CYS A 20 -3.61 0.13 4.42
C CYS A 20 -2.20 0.19 3.81
N PHE A 21 -1.42 1.19 4.21
CA PHE A 21 0.01 1.24 3.99
C PHE A 21 0.72 0.41 5.06
N SER A 22 1.65 -0.44 4.65
CA SER A 22 2.36 -1.33 5.56
C SER A 22 3.80 -1.53 5.14
N ILE A 23 4.70 -1.55 6.11
CA ILE A 23 6.07 -2.05 5.97
C ILE A 23 6.19 -3.26 6.89
N PHE A 24 6.73 -4.37 6.38
CA PHE A 24 6.74 -5.66 7.06
C PHE A 24 7.97 -6.48 6.69
N ILE A 25 8.29 -7.44 7.56
CA ILE A 25 9.36 -8.40 7.33
C ILE A 25 8.83 -9.53 6.43
N ASN A 26 9.55 -9.80 5.36
CA ASN A 26 9.44 -10.98 4.52
C ASN A 26 10.48 -12.01 4.97
N ASN A 27 10.01 -13.01 5.70
CA ASN A 27 10.77 -14.22 6.00
C ASN A 27 10.63 -15.14 4.80
N ARG A 28 11.61 -15.15 3.90
CA ARG A 28 11.67 -16.19 2.87
C ARG A 28 12.44 -17.38 3.44
N ILE A 29 11.91 -18.58 3.21
CA ILE A 29 12.47 -19.83 3.73
C ILE A 29 13.88 -20.08 3.18
N ASP A 30 14.18 -19.56 1.99
CA ASP A 30 15.44 -19.71 1.25
C ASP A 30 16.44 -18.56 1.47
N ALA A 31 16.07 -17.51 2.21
CA ALA A 31 16.94 -16.36 2.44
C ALA A 31 17.62 -16.43 3.80
N SER A 32 18.96 -16.35 3.82
CA SER A 32 19.75 -16.29 5.05
C SER A 32 19.48 -15.06 5.92
N ASN A 33 18.83 -14.04 5.36
CA ASN A 33 18.47 -12.83 6.09
C ASN A 33 17.03 -12.39 5.77
N PRO A 34 16.24 -12.01 6.79
CA PRO A 34 14.91 -11.45 6.58
C PRO A 34 15.00 -10.15 5.79
N SER A 35 14.10 -9.98 4.82
CA SER A 35 14.04 -8.75 4.01
C SER A 35 12.87 -7.88 4.47
N ILE A 36 13.04 -6.56 4.53
CA ILE A 36 11.93 -5.64 4.83
C ILE A 36 11.31 -5.18 3.51
N SER A 37 9.99 -5.10 3.44
CA SER A 37 9.24 -4.67 2.24
C SER A 37 8.04 -3.81 2.61
N ALA A 38 7.60 -3.02 1.64
CA ALA A 38 6.44 -2.14 1.76
C ALA A 38 5.30 -2.55 0.83
N SER A 39 4.07 -2.16 1.18
CA SER A 39 2.90 -2.31 0.32
C SER A 39 1.77 -1.36 0.68
N LEU A 40 0.95 -1.04 -0.31
CA LEU A 40 -0.42 -0.56 -0.13
C LEU A 40 -1.39 -1.72 -0.42
N THR A 41 -2.38 -1.93 0.44
CA THR A 41 -3.45 -2.92 0.23
C THR A 41 -4.81 -2.26 0.39
N ILE A 42 -5.70 -2.43 -0.59
CA ILE A 42 -7.12 -2.06 -0.50
C ILE A 42 -7.90 -3.36 -0.33
N THR A 43 -8.70 -3.45 0.73
CA THR A 43 -9.42 -4.68 1.09
C THR A 43 -10.91 -4.39 1.18
N ASN A 44 -11.74 -5.14 0.46
CA ASN A 44 -13.19 -4.96 0.57
C ASN A 44 -13.96 -6.24 0.20
N SER A 45 -15.20 -6.36 0.68
CA SER A 45 -16.11 -7.44 0.26
C SER A 45 -16.93 -7.11 -0.99
N ASN A 46 -17.01 -5.83 -1.37
CA ASN A 46 -17.68 -5.37 -2.58
C ASN A 46 -16.70 -5.39 -3.76
N CYS A 47 -16.96 -6.26 -4.75
CA CYS A 47 -16.11 -6.39 -5.92
C CYS A 47 -16.19 -5.17 -6.84
N LEU A 48 -17.34 -4.47 -6.91
CA LEU A 48 -17.49 -3.29 -7.77
C LEU A 48 -16.55 -2.16 -7.34
N LEU A 49 -16.38 -1.97 -6.03
CA LEU A 49 -15.45 -0.99 -5.47
C LEU A 49 -14.00 -1.32 -5.85
N LEU A 50 -13.60 -2.58 -5.73
CA LEU A 50 -12.24 -3.01 -6.11
C LEU A 50 -12.03 -2.97 -7.62
N ASN A 51 -13.04 -3.31 -8.42
CA ASN A 51 -12.98 -3.20 -9.88
C ASN A 51 -12.72 -1.74 -10.29
N ARG A 52 -13.42 -0.78 -9.68
CA ARG A 52 -13.17 0.63 -9.95
C ARG A 52 -11.75 1.05 -9.57
N CYS A 53 -11.22 0.56 -8.44
CA CYS A 53 -9.82 0.79 -8.07
C CYS A 53 -8.88 0.22 -9.14
N MET A 54 -9.11 -1.02 -9.59
CA MET A 54 -8.27 -1.69 -10.59
C MET A 54 -8.30 -0.95 -11.94
N GLU A 55 -9.46 -0.47 -12.41
CA GLU A 55 -9.56 0.32 -13.64
C GLU A 55 -8.70 1.59 -13.62
N ILE A 56 -8.69 2.29 -12.48
CA ILE A 56 -7.85 3.49 -12.29
C ILE A 56 -6.38 3.09 -12.27
N LEU A 57 -6.02 2.03 -11.53
CA LEU A 57 -4.65 1.53 -11.45
C LEU A 57 -4.12 1.06 -12.81
N ASP A 58 -4.93 0.36 -13.59
CA ASP A 58 -4.61 -0.10 -14.95
C ASP A 58 -4.39 1.10 -15.87
N SER A 59 -5.24 2.12 -15.78
CA SER A 59 -5.12 3.35 -16.59
C SER A 59 -3.89 4.20 -16.21
N LEU A 60 -3.37 4.05 -15.00
CA LEU A 60 -2.12 4.65 -14.53
C LEU A 60 -0.89 3.74 -14.72
N GLU A 61 -1.06 2.57 -15.34
CA GLU A 61 -0.01 1.54 -15.51
C GLU A 61 0.62 1.08 -14.17
N ILE A 62 -0.14 1.13 -13.08
CA ILE A 62 0.31 0.71 -11.74
C ILE A 62 0.18 -0.80 -11.61
N LYS A 63 1.29 -1.48 -11.35
CA LYS A 63 1.30 -2.94 -11.15
C LYS A 63 0.76 -3.30 -9.76
N TYR A 64 -0.27 -4.14 -9.73
CA TYR A 64 -0.87 -4.67 -8.51
C TYR A 64 -1.08 -6.19 -8.56
N TYR A 65 -1.39 -6.76 -7.40
CA TYR A 65 -1.83 -8.14 -7.23
C TYR A 65 -3.28 -8.13 -6.75
N TYR A 66 -4.16 -8.83 -7.47
CA TYR A 66 -5.51 -9.10 -7.02
C TYR A 66 -5.55 -10.46 -6.32
N HIS A 67 -6.07 -10.49 -5.09
CA HIS A 67 -6.24 -11.70 -4.32
C HIS A 67 -7.70 -11.87 -3.95
N ASP A 68 -8.27 -12.97 -4.45
CA ASP A 68 -9.65 -13.34 -4.28
C ASP A 68 -9.71 -14.79 -3.77
N PRO A 69 -9.85 -14.98 -2.44
CA PRO A 69 -9.90 -16.30 -1.88
C PRO A 69 -11.22 -16.97 -2.31
N LYS A 70 -11.15 -17.83 -3.32
CA LYS A 70 -12.29 -18.62 -3.83
C LYS A 70 -12.94 -19.48 -2.74
N ASN A 71 -12.18 -19.83 -1.70
CA ASN A 71 -12.62 -20.59 -0.53
C ASN A 71 -12.43 -19.76 0.74
N GLY A 72 -13.38 -18.86 1.02
CA GLY A 72 -13.48 -18.30 2.37
C GLY A 72 -13.68 -19.45 3.36
N ARG A 73 -13.00 -19.40 4.53
CA ARG A 73 -13.30 -20.34 5.64
C ARG A 73 -14.82 -20.44 5.77
N GLN A 74 -15.35 -21.65 5.96
CA GLN A 74 -16.77 -22.06 5.93
C GLN A 74 -17.80 -21.17 6.67
N GLN A 75 -17.40 -20.07 7.32
CA GLN A 75 -18.24 -19.19 8.14
C GLN A 75 -18.02 -17.68 7.93
N GLY A 76 -17.16 -17.23 6.99
CA GLY A 76 -16.86 -15.78 6.81
C GLY A 76 -17.35 -15.18 5.48
N ARG A 77 -17.71 -13.89 5.48
CA ARG A 77 -17.95 -13.12 4.23
C ARG A 77 -16.68 -13.13 3.38
N ARG A 78 -16.83 -13.33 2.06
CA ARG A 78 -15.73 -13.26 1.08
C ARG A 78 -15.12 -11.87 1.10
N VAL A 79 -13.80 -11.79 1.22
CA VAL A 79 -13.04 -10.53 1.25
C VAL A 79 -11.95 -10.60 0.20
N MET A 80 -11.98 -9.63 -0.72
CA MET A 80 -11.04 -9.50 -1.83
C MET A 80 -10.02 -8.39 -1.52
N ARG A 81 -8.85 -8.46 -2.17
CA ARG A 81 -7.76 -7.52 -1.92
C ARG A 81 -7.07 -7.12 -3.21
N VAL A 82 -6.80 -5.82 -3.35
CA VAL A 82 -5.89 -5.28 -4.36
C VAL A 82 -4.63 -4.81 -3.63
N LYS A 83 -3.46 -5.28 -4.07
CA LYS A 83 -2.20 -5.02 -3.37
C LYS A 83 -1.09 -4.53 -4.30
N VAL A 84 -0.57 -3.33 -4.02
CA VAL A 84 0.58 -2.74 -4.71
C VAL A 84 1.83 -3.01 -3.87
N LYS A 85 2.80 -3.75 -4.41
CA LYS A 85 4.09 -4.08 -3.73
C LYS A 85 5.33 -3.60 -4.46
N ASN A 86 5.24 -3.39 -5.78
CA ASN A 86 6.39 -2.95 -6.56
C ASN A 86 6.77 -1.52 -6.18
N TYR A 87 8.02 -1.25 -5.85
CA TYR A 87 8.44 0.07 -5.35
C TYR A 87 8.27 1.20 -6.36
N SER A 88 8.48 0.94 -7.66
CA SER A 88 8.24 1.95 -8.71
C SER A 88 6.76 2.31 -8.80
N SER A 89 5.89 1.30 -8.82
CA SER A 89 4.44 1.49 -8.85
C SER A 89 3.91 2.12 -7.56
N LEU A 90 4.43 1.71 -6.40
CA LEU A 90 4.06 2.26 -5.10
C LEU A 90 4.46 3.75 -4.99
N LYS A 91 5.67 4.09 -5.42
CA LYS A 91 6.16 5.47 -5.49
C LYS A 91 5.27 6.33 -6.39
N CYS A 92 5.09 5.91 -7.64
CA CYS A 92 4.29 6.65 -8.62
C CYS A 92 2.87 6.87 -8.13
N LEU A 93 2.22 5.83 -7.60
CA LEU A 93 0.87 5.93 -7.05
C LEU A 93 0.80 6.89 -5.86
N ILE A 94 1.75 6.82 -4.91
CA ILE A 94 1.73 7.71 -3.75
C ILE A 94 1.95 9.16 -4.17
N GLU A 95 2.88 9.45 -5.08
CA GLU A 95 3.14 10.80 -5.57
C GLU A 95 1.91 11.43 -6.23
N LEU A 96 1.13 10.65 -6.98
CA LEU A 96 -0.13 11.10 -7.59
C LEU A 96 -1.25 11.35 -6.58
N LEU A 97 -1.29 10.56 -5.49
CA LEU A 97 -2.38 10.61 -4.50
C LEU A 97 -2.10 11.56 -3.33
N LEU A 98 -0.84 11.91 -3.07
CA LEU A 98 -0.45 12.76 -1.93
C LEU A 98 -1.26 14.06 -1.80
N PRO A 99 -1.61 14.78 -2.89
CA PRO A 99 -2.43 15.99 -2.79
C PRO A 99 -3.85 15.76 -2.27
N TYR A 100 -4.35 14.52 -2.33
CA TYR A 100 -5.74 14.16 -2.05
C TYR A 100 -5.91 13.29 -0.79
N LEU A 101 -4.81 12.76 -0.23
CA LEU A 101 -4.84 11.98 1.00
C LEU A 101 -4.99 12.88 2.23
N VAL A 102 -5.83 12.46 3.16
CA VAL A 102 -6.12 13.17 4.41
C VAL A 102 -5.75 12.29 5.61
N GLY A 103 -6.42 11.15 5.75
CA GLY A 103 -6.31 10.29 6.94
C GLY A 103 -5.00 9.52 7.00
N LYS A 104 -4.43 9.16 5.84
CA LYS A 104 -3.23 8.30 5.75
C LYS A 104 -2.00 8.99 5.15
N ILE A 105 -1.95 10.33 5.19
CA ILE A 105 -0.89 11.12 4.55
C ILE A 105 0.51 10.77 5.10
N ASP A 106 0.66 10.58 6.42
CA ASP A 106 1.98 10.30 7.00
C ASP A 106 2.43 8.86 6.78
N GLN A 107 1.50 7.90 6.80
CA GLN A 107 1.77 6.53 6.40
C GLN A 107 2.21 6.47 4.94
N ALA A 108 1.59 7.26 4.06
CA ALA A 108 1.97 7.38 2.66
C ALA A 108 3.38 7.99 2.51
N LYS A 109 3.69 9.08 3.22
CA LYS A 109 5.04 9.69 3.23
C LYS A 109 6.13 8.73 3.69
N ILE A 110 5.93 8.00 4.78
CA ILE A 110 6.87 6.99 5.27
C ILE A 110 7.05 5.86 4.25
N THR A 111 5.96 5.45 3.62
CA THR A 111 6.00 4.42 2.57
C THR A 111 6.76 4.90 1.33
N LEU A 112 6.58 6.17 0.95
CA LEU A 112 7.31 6.80 -0.16
C LEU A 112 8.81 6.92 0.16
N GLU A 113 9.17 7.32 1.37
CA GLU A 113 10.55 7.34 1.86
C GLU A 113 11.17 5.94 1.76
N PHE A 114 10.47 4.92 2.24
CA PHE A 114 10.91 3.53 2.13
C PHE A 114 11.13 3.10 0.66
N ALA A 115 10.20 3.42 -0.23
CA ALA A 115 10.28 3.06 -1.65
C ALA A 115 11.45 3.76 -2.35
N ASN A 116 11.72 5.03 -2.01
CA ASN A 116 12.86 5.79 -2.52
C ASN A 116 14.19 5.20 -2.05
N LEU A 117 14.30 4.87 -0.77
CA LEU A 117 15.46 4.20 -0.22
C LEU A 117 15.72 2.88 -0.95
N ALA A 118 14.70 2.04 -1.11
CA ALA A 118 14.86 0.72 -1.71
C ALA A 118 15.37 0.69 -3.16
N LYS A 119 15.32 1.81 -3.88
CA LYS A 119 15.86 1.96 -5.26
C LYS A 119 17.37 2.22 -5.30
N GLN A 120 17.96 2.69 -4.20
CA GLN A 120 19.41 2.95 -4.13
C GLN A 120 20.17 1.62 -4.12
N ARG A 121 21.01 1.39 -5.14
CA ARG A 121 21.89 0.22 -5.22
C ARG A 121 22.98 0.34 -4.16
N GLY A 122 23.12 -0.70 -3.34
CA GLY A 122 23.98 -0.74 -2.16
C GLY A 122 23.20 -1.33 -1.01
N LYS A 123 23.83 -2.10 -0.12
CA LYS A 123 23.16 -2.64 1.08
C LYS A 123 22.63 -1.45 1.90
N LEU A 124 21.40 -1.04 1.69
CA LEU A 124 20.72 -0.15 2.62
C LEU A 124 20.77 -0.79 3.98
N LYS A 125 21.18 0.00 4.96
CA LYS A 125 21.30 -0.47 6.33
C LYS A 125 19.92 -0.93 6.77
N TYR A 126 19.83 -2.21 7.12
CA TYR A 126 18.62 -2.84 7.63
C TYR A 126 17.97 -1.98 8.73
N GLU A 127 18.80 -1.31 9.54
CA GLU A 127 18.42 -0.38 10.59
C GLU A 127 17.51 0.76 10.13
N GLU A 128 17.80 1.41 8.99
CA GLU A 128 16.98 2.51 8.47
C GLU A 128 15.60 2.01 8.04
N ARG A 129 15.56 0.87 7.35
CA ARG A 129 14.31 0.22 6.95
C ARG A 129 13.51 -0.24 8.17
N ALA A 130 14.18 -0.74 9.20
CA ALA A 130 13.56 -1.15 10.46
C ALA A 130 12.97 0.05 11.22
N LYS A 131 13.64 1.21 11.20
CA LYS A 131 13.13 2.45 11.77
C LYS A 131 11.82 2.88 11.10
N LEU A 132 11.79 2.92 9.77
CA LEU A 132 10.57 3.24 9.01
C LEU A 132 9.44 2.24 9.26
N MET A 133 9.77 0.94 9.35
CA MET A 133 8.83 -0.10 9.70
C MET A 133 8.22 0.11 11.09
N ASN A 134 9.03 0.47 12.09
CA ASN A 134 8.54 0.75 13.43
C ASN A 134 7.66 2.00 13.46
N ASN A 135 8.03 3.04 12.72
CA ASN A 135 7.25 4.28 12.63
C ASN A 135 5.86 4.04 12.03
N ILE A 136 5.78 3.35 10.88
CA ILE A 136 4.48 3.08 10.24
C ILE A 136 3.63 2.13 11.10
N LYS A 137 4.26 1.17 11.81
CA LYS A 137 3.54 0.28 12.73
C LYS A 137 2.89 1.07 13.86
N LYS A 138 3.58 2.05 14.45
CA LYS A 138 3.03 2.93 15.48
C LYS A 138 1.86 3.75 14.94
N LEU A 139 2.00 4.36 13.77
CA LEU A 139 0.92 5.13 13.14
C LEU A 139 -0.31 4.28 12.84
N ASN A 140 -0.12 3.05 12.36
CA ASN A 140 -1.23 2.14 12.09
C ASN A 140 -1.95 1.64 13.36
N GLN A 141 -1.31 1.68 14.52
CA GLN A 141 -1.89 1.25 15.79
C GLN A 141 -2.62 2.37 16.53
N HIS A 142 -2.09 3.58 16.49
CA HIS A 142 -2.58 4.69 17.30
C HIS A 142 -3.25 5.80 16.49
N GLY A 143 -3.20 5.73 15.16
CA GLY A 143 -3.60 6.84 14.29
C GLY A 143 -2.66 8.03 14.46
N HIS A 144 -3.10 9.19 13.99
CA HIS A 144 -2.41 10.44 14.27
C HIS A 144 -2.59 10.79 15.75
N LEU A 145 -1.48 10.98 16.46
CA LEU A 145 -1.52 11.75 17.70
C LEU A 145 -1.74 13.20 17.29
N ILE A 146 -3.00 13.59 17.12
CA ILE A 146 -3.35 15.00 16.94
C ILE A 146 -2.88 15.70 18.22
N ALA A 147 -1.90 16.58 18.07
CA ALA A 147 -1.51 17.56 19.08
C ALA A 147 -2.52 18.71 19.10
#